data_AF-A0A7C6XWS3-F1
#
_entry.id   AF-A0A7C6XWS3-F1
#
_cell.length_a   1.000
_cell.length_b   1.000
_cell.length_c   1.000
_cell.angle_alpha   90.00
_cell.angle_beta   90.00
_cell.angle_gamma   90.00
#
_symmetry.space_group_name_H-M   'P 1'
#
loop_
_entity.id
_entity.type
_entity.pdbx_description
1 polymer ?
#
loop_
_entity_poly.entity_id
_entity_poly.type
_entity_poly.pdbx_seq_one_letter_code
_entity_poly.pdbx_strand_id
1 'polypeptide(L)'
;MIGLLLIGALTYGFVLRLPFFSDDMPHYRWLEGQNMASIWSSARGMGYYRPLPFTLWRVLHLLQGRYDPPTLHALNLALHLINTLLVVGLVMGYRPRQNILFGL
;
A
#
# COMPACT_ATOMS: atom_id res chain seq x y z
N MET A 1 -6.43 7.52 -18.15
CA MET A 1 -6.11 6.43 -17.20
C MET A 1 -4.78 5.76 -17.54
N ILE A 2 -4.61 5.22 -18.75
CA ILE A 2 -3.36 4.54 -19.18
C ILE A 2 -2.10 5.43 -19.02
N GLY A 3 -2.18 6.71 -19.39
CA GLY A 3 -1.04 7.64 -19.24
C GLY A 3 -0.52 7.77 -17.80
N LEU A 4 -1.41 7.75 -16.80
CA LEU A 4 -1.01 7.82 -15.39
C LEU A 4 -0.31 6.55 -14.92
N LEU A 5 -0.78 5.39 -15.41
CA LEU A 5 -0.14 4.11 -15.14
C LEU A 5 1.27 4.07 -15.73
N LEU A 6 1.45 4.56 -16.95
CA LEU A 6 2.75 4.63 -17.60
C LEU A 6 3.69 5.60 -16.87
N ILE A 7 3.23 6.79 -16.51
CA ILE A 7 4.03 7.76 -15.76
C ILE A 7 4.46 7.17 -14.41
N GLY A 8 3.53 6.55 -13.67
CA GLY A 8 3.85 5.93 -12.39
C GLY A 8 4.82 4.76 -12.53
N ALA A 9 4.64 3.89 -13.52
CA ALA A 9 5.55 2.78 -13.78
C ALA A 9 6.95 3.25 -14.19
N LEU A 10 7.06 4.29 -15.02
CA LEU A 10 8.37 4.84 -15.44
C LEU A 10 9.07 5.59 -14.31
N THR A 11 8.32 6.34 -13.50
CA THR A 11 8.88 7.14 -12.40
C THR A 11 9.32 6.26 -11.24
N TYR A 12 8.51 5.25 -10.89
CA TYR A 12 8.71 4.44 -9.69
C TYR A 12 9.17 3.02 -9.99
N GLY A 13 9.24 2.56 -11.24
CA GLY A 13 9.59 1.18 -11.56
C GLY A 13 10.98 0.74 -11.07
N PHE A 14 11.89 1.69 -10.85
CA PHE A 14 13.22 1.40 -10.29
C PHE A 14 13.15 0.77 -8.89
N VAL A 15 12.09 1.01 -8.12
CA VAL A 15 11.93 0.48 -6.76
C VAL A 15 11.91 -1.04 -6.71
N LEU A 16 11.54 -1.71 -7.81
CA LEU A 16 11.51 -3.17 -7.90
C LEU A 16 12.90 -3.81 -7.77
N ARG A 17 13.97 -3.02 -7.91
CA ARG A 17 15.37 -3.48 -7.82
C ARG A 17 16.03 -3.07 -6.50
N LEU A 18 15.34 -2.30 -5.66
CA LEU A 18 15.90 -1.84 -4.40
C LEU A 18 15.86 -2.98 -3.36
N PRO A 19 16.84 -3.04 -2.45
CA PRO A 19 16.75 -3.88 -1.27
C PRO A 19 15.78 -3.27 -0.25
N PHE A 20 15.37 -4.09 0.72
CA PHE A 20 14.69 -3.58 1.92
C PHE A 20 15.53 -2.52 2.63
N PHE A 21 14.85 -1.55 3.22
CA PHE A 21 15.46 -0.39 3.85
C PHE A 21 14.81 -0.03 5.18
N SER A 22 15.62 0.43 6.14
CA SER A 22 15.19 1.01 7.42
C SER A 22 14.14 0.18 8.18
N ASP A 23 12.87 0.55 8.04
CA ASP A 23 11.75 0.04 8.83
C ASP A 23 11.18 -1.28 8.29
N ASP A 24 11.52 -1.70 7.07
CA ASP A 24 11.09 -2.99 6.52
C ASP A 24 11.45 -4.16 7.47
N MET A 25 12.72 -4.21 7.91
CA MET A 25 13.26 -5.34 8.67
C MET A 25 12.60 -5.49 10.06
N PRO A 26 12.44 -4.41 10.88
CA PRO A 26 11.66 -4.50 12.12
C PRO A 26 10.26 -5.08 11.94
N HIS A 27 9.52 -4.66 10.90
CA HIS A 27 8.17 -5.15 10.67
C HIS A 27 8.14 -6.62 10.29
N TYR A 28 9.05 -7.07 9.41
CA TYR A 28 9.13 -8.47 8.99
C TYR A 28 9.54 -9.40 10.14
N ARG A 29 10.51 -8.99 10.96
CA ARG A 29 10.88 -9.76 12.17
C ARG A 29 9.74 -9.85 13.17
N TRP A 30 8.99 -8.76 13.37
CA TRP A 30 7.82 -8.81 14.24
C TRP A 30 6.77 -9.79 13.68
N LEU A 31 6.52 -9.75 12.37
CA LEU A 31 5.58 -10.62 11.67
C LEU A 31 5.94 -12.10 11.68
N GLU A 32 7.23 -12.47 11.78
CA GLU A 32 7.64 -13.87 11.91
C GLU A 32 7.01 -14.53 13.13
N GLY A 33 6.91 -13.80 14.24
CA GLY A 33 6.29 -14.26 15.49
C GLY A 33 4.76 -14.17 15.55
N GLN A 34 4.10 -13.68 14.50
CA GLN A 34 2.64 -13.52 14.47
C GLN A 34 1.96 -14.60 13.62
N ASN A 35 0.78 -15.03 14.07
CA ASN A 35 -0.22 -15.72 13.25
C ASN A 35 -1.30 -14.74 12.74
N MET A 36 -2.19 -15.20 11.84
CA MET A 36 -3.23 -14.35 11.26
C MET A 36 -4.11 -13.68 12.31
N ALA A 37 -4.57 -14.42 13.32
CA ALA A 37 -5.43 -13.84 14.36
C ALA A 37 -4.67 -12.76 15.18
N SER A 38 -3.41 -13.02 15.53
CA SER A 38 -2.60 -12.07 16.29
C SER A 38 -2.29 -10.77 15.55
N ILE A 39 -2.16 -10.83 14.21
CA ILE A 39 -2.00 -9.64 13.38
C ILE A 39 -3.18 -8.68 13.56
N TRP A 40 -4.38 -9.17 13.87
CA TRP A 40 -5.58 -8.35 14.03
C TRP A 40 -5.95 -8.06 15.50
N SER A 41 -5.40 -8.79 16.46
CA SER A 41 -5.78 -8.69 17.87
C SER A 41 -4.72 -8.07 18.78
N SER A 42 -3.47 -7.90 18.32
CA SER A 42 -2.37 -7.40 19.14
C SER A 42 -1.37 -6.56 18.36
N ALA A 43 -1.01 -5.41 18.93
CA ALA A 43 0.08 -4.56 18.46
C ALA A 43 1.33 -4.64 19.37
N ARG A 44 1.40 -5.65 20.27
CA ARG A 44 2.44 -5.71 21.30
C ARG A 44 3.84 -5.71 20.65
N GLY A 45 4.68 -4.78 21.07
CA GLY A 45 6.06 -4.63 20.60
C GLY A 45 6.20 -3.95 19.24
N MET A 46 5.11 -3.48 18.62
CA MET A 46 5.14 -2.83 17.31
C MET A 46 4.68 -1.37 17.41
N GLY A 47 5.63 -0.42 17.30
CA GLY A 47 5.32 1.01 17.38
C GLY A 47 4.50 1.55 16.19
N TYR A 48 4.68 0.97 15.00
CA TYR A 48 3.97 1.34 13.77
C TYR A 48 3.07 0.20 13.27
N TYR A 49 2.06 -0.14 14.07
CA TYR A 49 1.18 -1.25 13.77
C TYR A 49 0.17 -0.95 12.65
N ARG A 50 0.14 -1.79 11.60
CA ARG A 50 -0.74 -1.67 10.44
C ARG A 50 -1.29 -3.05 10.02
N PRO A 51 -2.45 -3.48 10.54
CA PRO A 51 -2.92 -4.87 10.40
C PRO A 51 -3.19 -5.29 8.95
N LEU A 52 -3.68 -4.36 8.13
CA LEU A 52 -3.97 -4.63 6.71
C LEU A 52 -2.70 -4.92 5.89
N PRO A 53 -1.69 -4.02 5.83
CA PRO A 53 -0.40 -4.32 5.21
C PRO A 53 0.25 -5.60 5.74
N PHE A 54 0.22 -5.79 7.06
CA PHE A 54 0.77 -6.96 7.73
C PHE A 54 0.12 -8.27 7.29
N THR A 55 -1.20 -8.26 7.09
CA THR A 55 -1.93 -9.41 6.56
C THR A 55 -1.47 -9.74 5.13
N LEU A 56 -1.37 -8.74 4.26
CA LEU A 56 -0.93 -8.94 2.87
C LEU A 56 0.51 -9.47 2.82
N TRP A 57 1.42 -8.89 3.60
CA TRP A 57 2.81 -9.32 3.67
C TRP A 57 2.94 -10.74 4.23
N ARG A 58 2.15 -11.09 5.25
CA ARG A 58 2.15 -12.44 5.81
C ARG A 58 1.56 -13.47 4.83
N VAL A 59 0.52 -13.12 4.07
CA VAL A 59 0.00 -14.00 3.00
C VAL A 59 1.07 -14.24 1.94
N LEU A 60 1.75 -13.19 1.47
CA LEU A 60 2.85 -13.33 0.50
C LEU A 60 3.99 -14.18 1.07
N HIS A 61 4.38 -13.95 2.32
CA HIS A 61 5.38 -14.78 2.99
C HIS A 61 4.98 -16.25 3.08
N LEU A 62 3.70 -16.55 3.39
CA LEU A 62 3.20 -17.93 3.41
C LEU A 62 3.22 -18.58 2.01
N LEU A 63 2.99 -17.81 0.95
CA LEU A 63 3.02 -18.30 -0.43
C LEU A 63 4.46 -18.47 -0.98
N GLN A 64 5.38 -17.60 -0.56
CA GLN A 64 6.74 -17.51 -1.12
C GLN A 64 7.80 -18.18 -0.23
N GLY A 65 7.47 -18.46 1.03
CA GLY A 65 8.38 -18.97 2.05
C GLY A 65 9.41 -17.95 2.55
N ARG A 66 9.37 -16.70 2.07
CA ARG A 66 10.27 -15.61 2.46
C ARG A 66 9.65 -14.25 2.17
N TYR A 67 10.17 -13.20 2.79
CA TYR A 67 9.89 -11.82 2.37
C TYR A 67 10.78 -11.49 1.17
N ASP A 68 10.17 -11.35 -0.01
CA ASP A 68 10.87 -11.06 -1.26
C ASP A 68 10.75 -9.56 -1.64
N PRO A 69 11.86 -8.81 -1.75
CA PRO A 69 11.80 -7.37 -2.01
C PRO A 69 11.08 -7.00 -3.31
N PRO A 70 11.41 -7.60 -4.48
CA PRO A 70 10.70 -7.30 -5.72
C PRO A 70 9.18 -7.48 -5.60
N THR A 71 8.74 -8.56 -4.94
CA THR A 71 7.31 -8.83 -4.74
C THR A 71 6.63 -7.77 -3.86
N LEU A 72 7.22 -7.43 -2.71
CA LEU A 72 6.63 -6.47 -1.78
C LEU A 72 6.66 -5.04 -2.35
N HIS A 73 7.71 -4.68 -3.07
CA HIS A 73 7.78 -3.43 -3.82
C HIS A 73 6.76 -3.39 -4.96
N ALA A 74 6.54 -4.50 -5.68
CA ALA A 74 5.50 -4.59 -6.72
C ALA A 74 4.10 -4.42 -6.14
N LEU A 75 3.81 -5.02 -4.98
CA LEU A 75 2.54 -4.81 -4.26
C LEU A 75 2.34 -3.33 -3.91
N ASN A 76 3.35 -2.70 -3.30
CA ASN A 76 3.28 -1.28 -2.93
C ASN A 76 3.11 -0.38 -4.16
N LEU A 77 3.82 -0.65 -5.25
CA LEU A 77 3.70 0.10 -6.50
C LEU A 77 2.31 -0.08 -7.12
N ALA A 78 1.77 -1.30 -7.15
CA ALA A 78 0.43 -1.57 -7.65
C ALA A 78 -0.63 -0.80 -6.83
N LEU A 79 -0.53 -0.83 -5.49
CA LEU A 79 -1.44 -0.08 -4.61
C LEU A 79 -1.31 1.43 -4.82
N HIS A 80 -0.11 1.95 -5.04
CA HIS A 80 0.11 3.36 -5.34
C HIS A 80 -0.54 3.78 -6.67
N LEU A 81 -0.41 2.96 -7.72
CA LEU A 81 -1.06 3.17 -9.01
C LEU A 81 -2.59 3.11 -8.89
N ILE A 82 -3.13 2.12 -8.17
CA ILE A 82 -4.57 2.00 -7.91
C ILE A 82 -5.07 3.23 -7.15
N ASN A 83 -4.36 3.65 -6.10
CA ASN A 83 -4.72 4.85 -5.33
C ASN A 83 -4.76 6.11 -6.23
N THR A 84 -3.82 6.24 -7.15
CA THR A 84 -3.81 7.33 -8.14
C THR A 84 -5.06 7.30 -9.02
N LEU A 85 -5.46 6.12 -9.51
CA LEU A 85 -6.69 5.98 -10.30
C LEU A 85 -7.94 6.31 -9.48
N LEU A 86 -7.99 5.89 -8.21
CA LEU A 86 -9.11 6.19 -7.30
C LEU A 86 -9.23 7.69 -7.03
N VAL A 87 -8.12 8.38 -6.76
CA VAL A 87 -8.10 9.84 -6.56
C VAL A 87 -8.58 10.57 -7.82
N VAL A 88 -8.11 10.15 -9.00
CA VAL A 88 -8.59 10.76 -10.25
C VAL A 88 -10.07 10.46 -10.49
N GLY A 89 -10.52 9.24 -10.21
CA GLY A 89 -11.94 8.88 -10.27
C GLY A 89 -12.79 9.74 -9.32
N LEU A 90 -12.30 10.01 -8.12
CA LEU A 90 -12.96 10.89 -7.15
C LEU A 90 -13.07 12.33 -7.68
N VAL A 91 -11.99 12.87 -8.23
CA VAL A 91 -11.97 14.22 -8.80
C VAL A 91 -12.88 14.34 -10.03
N MET A 92 -12.89 13.34 -10.90
CA MET A 92 -13.77 13.32 -12.08
C MET A 92 -15.24 13.11 -11.70
N GLY A 93 -15.50 12.34 -10.64
CA GLY A 93 -16.84 12.12 -10.09
C GLY A 93 -17.35 13.28 -9.24
N TYR A 94 -16.47 14.20 -8.84
CA TYR A 94 -16.84 15.36 -8.04
C TYR A 94 -17.70 16.32 -8.86
N ARG A 95 -19.01 16.30 -8.59
CA ARG A 95 -19.94 17.34 -9.04
C ARG A 95 -20.10 18.34 -7.90
N PRO A 96 -19.55 19.57 -8.01
CA PRO A 96 -19.79 20.58 -7.01
C PRO A 96 -21.30 20.84 -6.92
N ARG A 97 -21.83 20.84 -5.69
CA ARG A 97 -23.23 21.19 -5.43
C ARG A 97 -23.43 22.65 -5.84
N GLN A 98 -24.10 22.90 -6.96
CA GLN A 98 -24.64 24.21 -7.28
C GLN A 98 -25.81 24.51 -6.34
N ASN A 99 -25.51 24.85 -5.09
CA ASN A 99 -26.48 25.53 -4.24
C ASN A 99 -26.33 27.04 -4.46
N ILE A 100 -27.28 27.53 -5.26
CA ILE A 100 -27.74 28.90 -5.44
C ILE A 100 -27.77 29.62 -4.09
N LEU A 101 -27.10 30.78 -3.98
CA LEU A 101 -27.41 31.89 -3.07
C LEU A 101 -26.59 33.12 -3.48
N PHE A 102 -26.88 33.65 -4.67
CA PHE A 102 -26.93 35.11 -4.81
C PHE A 102 -28.41 35.48 -4.82
N GLY A 103 -28.96 35.56 -3.61
CA GLY A 103 -30.06 36.47 -3.37
C GLY A 103 -29.45 37.85 -3.17
N LEU A 104 -29.49 38.67 -4.23
CA LEU A 104 -29.60 40.13 -4.22
C LEU A 104 -30.13 40.53 -5.61
#